data_AF-A0A6I4HU76-F1
#
_entry.id   AF-A0A6I4HU76-F1
#
_cell.length_a   1.000
_cell.length_b   1.000
_cell.length_c   1.000
_cell.angle_alpha   90.00
_cell.angle_beta   90.00
_cell.angle_gamma   90.00
#
_symmetry.space_group_name_H-M   'P 1'
#
loop_
_entity.id
_entity.type
_entity.pdbx_description
1 polymer ?
#
loop_
_entity_poly.entity_id
_entity_poly.type
_entity_poly.pdbx_seq_one_letter_code
_entity_poly.pdbx_strand_id
1 'polypeptide(L)'
;MATLKVHLASEWSHEKAIQKHKQTPWTKWLKFADSQAPYKTAWFLVSLIAQGVLFLPIPAVLMYYYQAPIAVLAVTMILFFGNVISGMGGSGIRVVLTALALSVIIHLLMLAIFIF
;
A
#
# COMPACT_ATOMS: atom_id res chain seq x y z
N MET A 1 -38.39 13.15 61.28
CA MET A 1 -38.36 12.92 59.83
C MET A 1 -36.93 12.61 59.43
N ALA A 2 -36.63 11.37 59.06
CA ALA A 2 -35.30 10.96 58.60
C ALA A 2 -35.23 11.11 57.08
N THR A 3 -34.35 11.97 56.58
CA THR A 3 -34.10 12.14 55.14
C THR A 3 -33.13 11.06 54.67
N LEU A 4 -33.59 10.15 53.81
CA LEU A 4 -32.75 9.18 53.12
C LEU A 4 -31.77 9.93 52.20
N LYS A 5 -30.47 9.82 52.49
CA LYS A 5 -29.41 10.26 51.57
C LYS A 5 -29.30 9.22 50.45
N VAL A 6 -29.76 9.59 49.26
CA VAL A 6 -29.52 8.80 48.04
C VAL A 6 -28.03 8.87 47.74
N HIS A 7 -27.36 7.72 47.79
CA HIS A 7 -25.95 7.58 47.43
C HIS A 7 -25.82 7.88 45.93
N LEU A 8 -25.07 8.93 45.59
CA LEU A 8 -24.74 9.28 44.22
C LEU A 8 -24.05 8.10 43.53
N ALA A 9 -24.48 7.83 42.31
CA ALA A 9 -23.93 6.80 41.44
C ALA A 9 -22.41 6.87 41.42
N SER A 10 -21.77 5.71 41.55
CA SER A 10 -20.33 5.55 41.39
C SER A 10 -19.92 6.13 40.03
N GLU A 11 -19.26 7.28 40.04
CA GLU A 11 -18.43 7.70 38.91
C GLU A 11 -17.27 6.72 38.83
N TRP A 12 -17.47 5.65 38.06
CA TRP A 12 -16.38 4.83 37.56
C TRP A 12 -15.51 5.75 36.73
N SER A 13 -14.44 6.23 37.35
CA SER A 13 -13.26 6.74 36.67
C SER A 13 -12.76 5.66 35.72
N HIS A 14 -13.30 5.64 34.50
CA HIS A 14 -12.60 5.10 33.36
C HIS A 14 -11.42 6.04 33.13
N GLU A 15 -10.33 5.79 33.86
CA GLU A 15 -9.02 6.13 33.36
C GLU A 15 -8.95 5.46 31.99
N LYS A 16 -9.15 6.25 30.92
CA LYS A 16 -8.90 5.80 29.57
C LYS A 16 -7.45 5.39 29.57
N ALA A 17 -7.20 4.10 29.80
CA ALA A 17 -5.91 3.51 29.52
C ALA A 17 -5.62 3.91 28.09
N ILE A 18 -4.70 4.86 27.92
CA ILE A 18 -4.20 5.24 26.61
C ILE A 18 -3.48 3.98 26.15
N GLN A 19 -4.24 3.11 25.46
CA GLN A 19 -3.71 1.99 24.71
C GLN A 19 -2.78 2.65 23.71
N LYS A 20 -1.49 2.73 24.07
CA LYS A 20 -0.43 3.16 23.17
C LYS A 20 -0.42 2.11 22.06
N HIS A 21 -1.23 2.33 21.03
CA HIS A 21 -1.28 1.48 19.87
C HIS A 21 0.13 1.47 19.30
N LYS A 22 0.85 0.36 19.53
CA LYS A 22 2.23 0.17 19.09
C LYS A 22 2.22 0.42 17.59
N GLN A 23 2.85 1.51 17.16
CA GLN A 23 2.84 1.92 15.76
C GLN A 23 3.60 0.86 14.97
N THR A 24 2.88 0.00 14.25
CA THR A 24 3.52 -0.97 13.35
C THR A 24 3.87 -0.28 12.03
N PRO A 25 4.81 -0.82 11.26
CA PRO A 25 5.09 -0.30 9.92
C PRO A 25 3.83 -0.23 9.05
N TRP A 26 2.93 -1.20 9.20
CA TRP A 26 1.64 -1.22 8.52
C TRP A 26 0.72 -0.08 8.93
N THR A 27 0.58 0.22 10.24
CA THR A 27 -0.28 1.35 10.67
C THR A 27 0.30 2.70 10.23
N LYS A 28 1.62 2.82 10.14
CA LYS A 28 2.29 4.00 9.57
C LYS A 28 2.02 4.13 8.06
N TRP A 29 2.13 3.03 7.31
CA TRP A 29 1.81 2.99 5.88
C TRP A 29 0.36 3.40 5.61
N LEU A 30 -0.60 2.83 6.36
CA LEU A 30 -2.02 3.19 6.21
C LEU A 30 -2.28 4.67 6.47
N LYS A 31 -1.68 5.23 7.54
CA LYS A 31 -1.77 6.68 7.82
C LYS A 31 -1.21 7.54 6.69
N PHE A 32 -0.09 7.13 6.11
CA PHE A 32 0.47 7.81 4.94
C PHE A 32 -0.47 7.70 3.74
N ALA A 33 -0.95 6.50 3.42
CA ALA A 33 -1.84 6.30 2.28
C ALA A 33 -3.14 7.11 2.42
N ASP A 34 -3.69 7.22 3.63
CA ASP A 34 -4.87 8.04 3.91
C ASP A 34 -4.59 9.54 3.71
N SER A 35 -3.41 10.03 4.09
CA SER A 35 -3.06 11.44 3.87
C SER A 35 -2.94 11.79 2.38
N GLN A 36 -2.76 10.79 1.52
CA GLN A 36 -2.69 10.92 0.07
C GLN A 36 -4.05 10.81 -0.64
N ALA A 37 -5.15 10.59 0.08
CA ALA A 37 -6.47 10.40 -0.51
C ALA A 37 -6.90 11.53 -1.49
N PRO A 38 -6.65 12.83 -1.21
CA PRO A 38 -6.99 13.91 -2.14
C PRO A 38 -6.23 13.85 -3.46
N TYR A 39 -5.06 13.21 -3.48
CA TYR A 39 -4.15 13.15 -4.64
C TYR A 39 -4.24 11.83 -5.39
N LYS A 40 -5.32 11.05 -5.21
CA LYS A 40 -5.47 9.72 -5.81
C LYS A 40 -5.24 9.70 -7.32
N THR A 41 -5.81 10.64 -8.05
CA THR A 41 -5.66 10.70 -9.51
C THR A 41 -4.21 10.95 -9.93
N ALA A 42 -3.49 11.80 -9.19
CA ALA A 42 -2.07 12.03 -9.43
C ALA A 42 -1.25 10.77 -9.17
N TRP A 43 -1.54 10.05 -8.08
CA TRP A 43 -0.89 8.77 -7.79
C TRP A 43 -1.18 7.69 -8.83
N PHE A 44 -2.39 7.69 -9.40
CA PHE A 44 -2.69 6.82 -10.53
C PHE A 44 -1.87 7.19 -11.78
N LEU A 45 -1.73 8.47 -12.11
CA LEU A 45 -0.89 8.92 -13.21
C LEU A 45 0.59 8.53 -12.99
N VAL A 46 1.11 8.72 -11.78
CA VAL A 46 2.46 8.27 -11.40
C VAL A 46 2.60 6.77 -11.59
N SER A 47 1.59 5.99 -11.18
CA SER A 47 1.58 4.54 -11.40
C SER A 47 1.65 4.21 -12.89
N LEU A 48 0.83 4.85 -13.75
CA LEU A 48 0.85 4.61 -15.20
C LEU A 48 2.21 4.91 -15.82
N ILE A 49 2.84 6.03 -15.44
CA ILE A 49 4.17 6.40 -15.93
C ILE A 49 5.21 5.37 -15.47
N ALA A 50 5.21 5.00 -14.19
CA ALA A 50 6.13 4.01 -13.66
C ALA A 50 5.98 2.65 -14.36
N GLN A 51 4.74 2.16 -14.47
CA GLN A 51 4.45 0.89 -15.14
C GLN A 51 4.86 0.93 -16.63
N GLY A 52 4.43 1.95 -17.36
CA GLY A 52 4.62 2.03 -18.82
C GLY A 52 6.05 2.37 -19.24
N VAL A 53 6.73 3.25 -18.52
CA VAL A 53 8.06 3.76 -18.91
C VAL A 53 9.18 3.01 -18.21
N LEU A 54 9.06 2.75 -16.90
CA LEU A 54 10.16 2.17 -16.13
C LEU A 54 10.11 0.64 -16.10
N PHE A 55 8.92 0.05 -15.97
CA PHE A 55 8.81 -1.38 -15.70
C PHE A 55 8.60 -2.25 -16.94
N LEU A 56 7.84 -1.79 -17.93
CA LEU A 56 7.69 -2.53 -19.19
C LEU A 56 9.01 -2.89 -19.90
N PRO A 57 10.07 -2.05 -19.88
CA PRO A 57 11.35 -2.42 -20.48
C PRO A 57 12.14 -3.47 -19.68
N ILE A 58 11.86 -3.66 -18.39
CA ILE A 58 12.66 -4.54 -17.52
C ILE A 58 12.70 -5.99 -18.03
N PRO A 59 11.56 -6.64 -18.38
CA PRO A 59 11.59 -7.98 -18.97
C PRO A 59 12.45 -8.08 -20.22
N ALA A 60 12.41 -7.08 -21.10
CA ALA A 60 13.22 -7.08 -22.31
C ALA A 60 14.72 -7.08 -21.98
N VAL A 61 15.13 -6.23 -21.03
CA VAL A 61 16.52 -6.18 -20.55
C VAL A 61 16.93 -7.52 -19.92
N LEU A 62 16.12 -8.04 -19.00
CA LEU A 62 16.44 -9.26 -18.27
C LEU A 62 16.45 -10.50 -19.17
N MET A 63 15.51 -10.63 -20.09
CA MET A 63 15.46 -11.76 -21.01
C MET A 63 16.59 -11.72 -22.03
N TYR A 64 16.86 -10.54 -22.62
CA TYR A 64 17.85 -10.43 -23.70
C TYR A 64 19.29 -10.49 -23.20
N TYR A 65 19.60 -9.82 -22.07
CA TYR A 65 20.97 -9.72 -21.57
C TYR A 65 21.30 -10.73 -20.47
N TYR A 66 20.31 -11.16 -19.68
CA TYR A 66 20.53 -11.99 -18.48
C TYR A 66 19.88 -13.38 -18.57
N GLN A 67 19.39 -13.77 -19.76
CA GLN A 67 18.75 -15.08 -20.00
C GLN A 67 17.60 -15.38 -19.02
N ALA A 68 16.93 -14.34 -18.52
CA ALA A 68 15.82 -14.51 -17.60
C ALA A 68 14.65 -15.24 -18.29
N PRO A 69 13.90 -16.10 -17.56
CA PRO A 69 12.80 -16.86 -18.13
C PRO A 69 11.62 -15.96 -18.50
N ILE A 70 10.80 -16.42 -19.43
CA ILE A 70 9.57 -15.74 -19.89
C ILE A 70 8.59 -15.41 -18.74
N ALA A 71 8.71 -16.11 -17.60
CA ALA A 71 7.92 -15.82 -16.40
C ALA A 71 8.07 -14.36 -15.91
N VAL A 72 9.23 -13.72 -16.13
CA VAL A 72 9.46 -12.31 -15.77
C VAL A 72 8.51 -11.37 -16.53
N LEU A 73 8.26 -11.66 -17.81
CA LEU A 73 7.28 -10.93 -18.61
C LEU A 73 5.87 -11.13 -18.07
N ALA A 74 5.48 -12.38 -17.76
CA ALA A 74 4.15 -12.69 -17.23
C ALA A 74 3.89 -11.97 -15.90
N VAL A 75 4.87 -11.97 -14.98
CA VAL A 75 4.79 -11.24 -13.71
C VAL A 75 4.63 -9.74 -13.95
N THR A 76 5.44 -9.16 -14.85
CA THR A 76 5.36 -7.73 -15.19
C THR A 76 4.01 -7.36 -15.78
N MET A 77 3.43 -8.19 -16.65
CA MET A 77 2.08 -7.99 -17.21
C MET A 77 0.98 -8.01 -16.13
N ILE A 78 1.05 -8.97 -15.21
CA ILE A 78 0.09 -9.04 -14.09
C ILE A 78 0.17 -7.79 -13.23
N LEU A 79 1.39 -7.31 -12.93
CA LEU A 79 1.59 -6.10 -12.13
C LEU A 79 1.15 -4.83 -12.87
N PHE A 80 1.41 -4.76 -14.18
CA PHE A 80 0.97 -3.66 -15.04
C PHE A 80 -0.55 -3.55 -15.03
N PHE A 81 -1.26 -4.62 -15.41
CA PHE A 81 -2.72 -4.60 -15.47
C PHE A 81 -3.34 -4.49 -14.07
N GLY A 82 -2.75 -5.12 -13.05
CA GLY A 82 -3.19 -4.97 -11.67
C GLY A 82 -3.15 -3.51 -11.19
N ASN A 83 -2.10 -2.78 -11.55
CA ASN A 83 -1.99 -1.35 -11.24
C ASN A 83 -3.03 -0.52 -12.00
N VAL A 84 -3.23 -0.80 -13.30
CA VAL A 84 -4.26 -0.13 -14.13
C VAL A 84 -5.66 -0.35 -13.54
N ILE A 85 -6.01 -1.61 -13.23
CA ILE A 85 -7.30 -1.98 -12.64
C ILE A 85 -7.48 -1.32 -11.28
N SER A 86 -6.43 -1.30 -10.44
CA SER A 86 -6.52 -0.63 -9.13
C SER A 86 -6.81 0.87 -9.26
N GLY A 87 -6.21 1.54 -10.23
CA GLY A 87 -6.40 2.98 -10.42
C GLY A 87 -7.73 3.34 -11.08
N MET A 88 -8.14 2.60 -12.12
CA MET A 88 -9.35 2.88 -12.91
C MET A 88 -10.61 2.28 -12.28
N GLY A 89 -10.51 1.15 -11.59
CA GLY A 89 -11.64 0.38 -11.06
C GLY A 89 -12.31 0.96 -9.80
N GLY A 90 -12.16 2.26 -9.54
CA GLY A 90 -12.79 2.92 -8.39
C GLY A 90 -12.21 2.53 -7.01
N SER A 91 -11.13 1.75 -6.95
CA SER A 91 -10.55 1.29 -5.68
C SER A 91 -10.04 2.43 -4.79
N GLY A 92 -9.92 2.23 -3.47
CA GLY A 92 -9.45 3.27 -2.56
C GLY A 92 -7.96 3.63 -2.74
N ILE A 93 -7.53 4.79 -2.24
CA ILE A 93 -6.13 5.26 -2.33
C ILE A 93 -5.11 4.25 -1.78
N ARG A 94 -5.48 3.55 -0.68
CA ARG A 94 -4.66 2.51 -0.06
C ARG A 94 -4.33 1.40 -1.05
N VAL A 95 -5.28 1.00 -1.88
CA VAL A 95 -5.09 -0.08 -2.86
C VAL A 95 -4.17 0.40 -3.97
N VAL A 96 -4.41 1.59 -4.52
CA VAL A 96 -3.57 2.18 -5.59
C VAL A 96 -2.11 2.28 -5.14
N LEU A 97 -1.86 2.86 -3.96
CA LEU A 97 -0.50 3.02 -3.44
C LEU A 97 0.16 1.68 -3.10
N THR A 98 -0.60 0.74 -2.54
CA THR A 98 -0.06 -0.57 -2.18
C THR A 98 0.26 -1.39 -3.44
N ALA A 99 -0.59 -1.34 -4.46
CA ALA A 99 -0.35 -1.99 -5.75
C ALA A 99 0.89 -1.42 -6.46
N LEU A 100 1.07 -0.09 -6.41
CA LEU A 100 2.25 0.56 -6.95
C LEU A 100 3.51 0.16 -6.17
N ALA A 101 3.48 0.25 -4.83
CA ALA A 101 4.61 -0.10 -3.98
C ALA A 101 5.01 -1.57 -4.12
N LEU A 102 4.03 -2.49 -4.16
CA LEU A 102 4.27 -3.91 -4.40
C LEU A 102 4.92 -4.13 -5.77
N SER A 103 4.41 -3.47 -6.81
CA SER A 103 4.99 -3.56 -8.16
C SER A 103 6.44 -3.08 -8.17
N VAL A 104 6.74 -1.92 -7.56
CA VAL A 104 8.12 -1.42 -7.44
C VAL A 104 9.02 -2.45 -6.76
N ILE A 105 8.61 -3.00 -5.62
CA ILE A 105 9.41 -3.97 -4.85
C ILE A 105 9.67 -5.23 -5.69
N ILE A 106 8.66 -5.77 -6.37
CA ILE A 106 8.83 -6.98 -7.19
C ILE A 106 9.78 -6.71 -8.36
N HIS A 107 9.68 -5.56 -9.04
CA HIS A 107 10.62 -5.23 -10.12
C HIS A 107 12.05 -5.06 -9.62
N LEU A 108 12.25 -4.43 -8.45
CA LEU A 108 13.57 -4.34 -7.83
C LEU A 108 14.13 -5.71 -7.44
N LEU A 109 13.29 -6.62 -6.92
CA LEU A 109 13.69 -7.99 -6.62
C LEU A 109 14.03 -8.78 -7.89
N MET A 110 13.26 -8.62 -8.97
CA MET A 110 13.57 -9.24 -10.25
C MET A 110 14.93 -8.77 -10.77
N LEU A 111 15.19 -7.47 -10.75
CA LEU A 111 16.50 -6.93 -11.11
C LEU A 111 17.59 -7.51 -10.21
N ALA A 112 17.36 -7.56 -8.90
CA ALA A 112 18.34 -8.08 -7.95
C ALA A 112 18.72 -9.55 -8.22
N ILE A 113 17.73 -10.39 -8.51
CA ILE A 113 17.91 -11.84 -8.71
C ILE A 113 18.61 -12.18 -10.03
N PHE A 114 18.34 -11.41 -11.10
CA PHE A 114 18.87 -11.73 -12.43
C PHE A 114 20.16 -10.98 -12.78
N ILE A 115 20.44 -9.85 -12.12
CA ILE A 115 21.65 -9.05 -12.37
C ILE A 115 22.80 -9.43 -11.44
N PHE A 116 22.51 -9.80 -10.18
CA PHE A 116 23.52 -10.13 -9.16
C PHE A 116 23.46 -11.61 -8.80
#